data_AF-A0AAE3LK93-F1
#
_entry.id   AF-A0AAE3LK93-F1
#
_cell.length_a   1.000
_cell.length_b   1.000
_cell.length_c   1.000
_cell.angle_alpha   90.00
_cell.angle_beta   90.00
_cell.angle_gamma   90.00
#
_symmetry.space_group_name_H-M   'P 1'
#
loop_
_entity.id
_entity.type
_entity.pdbx_description
1 polymer ?
#
loop_
_entity_poly.entity_id
_entity_poly.type
_entity_poly.pdbx_seq_one_letter_code
_entity_poly.pdbx_strand_id
1 'polypeptide(L)'
;MHNGFSSFQSKKAPDSDKNISTVLRISERDSGIELSISYKEAIKSGTSFKTQQSCDLTLSGLSAAQVLDIVQLLEEWIESESHPTVKLEMDDVDGLHTYEESESYGRSRSHEIEFTEVTISVSKQFVEFVYWNDSKSEWVDVSIPSSEVVDHGVPQDIQNVTKLYQTFYDFFTIEYSGKTDYFEEEGPISSERPSVYQIEQIFNRFGEISIPLRERRGDREPLTIDDEADVQYLLHALLKLYFDDVRREPHTERHSSVDPRIDFLIQDETIGIEVKRASPTRREKSLRKELSEDKEQYRLDTNIDTLLIFVYDPLKQIENKAEFEGSFEQETPQMKTKVTVTR
;
A
#
# COMPACT_ATOMS: atom_id res chain seq x y z
N MET A 1 0.18 4.56 14.31
CA MET A 1 -0.01 3.67 13.16
C MET A 1 -0.56 4.47 11.97
N HIS A 2 -0.21 4.11 10.74
CA HIS A 2 -0.81 4.71 9.54
C HIS A 2 -1.04 3.63 8.48
N ASN A 3 -2.11 3.77 7.70
CA ASN A 3 -2.44 2.88 6.58
C ASN A 3 -2.93 3.70 5.38
N GLY A 4 -2.49 3.33 4.19
CA GLY A 4 -2.87 3.98 2.93
C GLY A 4 -3.80 3.09 2.12
N PHE A 5 -4.88 3.68 1.61
CA PHE A 5 -5.86 3.06 0.73
C PHE A 5 -5.82 3.76 -0.63
N SER A 6 -5.74 3.01 -1.72
CA SER A 6 -5.95 3.54 -3.07
C SER A 6 -7.09 2.75 -3.69
N SER A 7 -8.06 3.49 -4.23
CA SER A 7 -9.29 2.93 -4.81
C SER A 7 -9.51 3.51 -6.19
N PHE A 8 -9.80 2.64 -7.14
CA PHE A 8 -10.09 3.00 -8.52
C PHE A 8 -11.58 2.78 -8.81
N GLN A 9 -12.24 3.80 -9.36
CA GLN A 9 -13.63 3.71 -9.80
C GLN A 9 -13.71 3.85 -11.32
N SER A 10 -14.11 2.76 -11.99
CA SER A 10 -14.46 2.78 -13.41
C SER A 10 -15.90 3.28 -13.60
N LYS A 11 -16.09 4.24 -14.51
CA LYS A 11 -17.42 4.79 -14.84
C LYS A 11 -17.87 4.40 -16.24
N LYS A 12 -19.18 4.49 -16.51
CA LYS A 12 -19.75 4.28 -17.84
C LYS A 12 -19.34 5.42 -18.78
N ALA A 13 -19.05 5.13 -20.04
CA ALA A 13 -18.97 6.17 -21.07
C ALA A 13 -20.29 6.98 -21.12
N PRO A 14 -20.26 8.32 -21.10
CA PRO A 14 -19.12 9.21 -21.38
C PRO A 14 -18.35 9.75 -20.15
N ASP A 15 -18.58 9.23 -18.94
CA ASP A 15 -17.91 9.71 -17.73
C ASP A 15 -16.45 9.21 -17.66
N SER A 16 -15.56 10.07 -17.17
CA SER A 16 -14.15 9.76 -16.97
C SER A 16 -13.91 8.93 -15.70
N ASP A 17 -12.96 8.00 -15.77
CA ASP A 17 -12.50 7.21 -14.63
C ASP A 17 -12.00 8.09 -13.49
N LYS A 18 -12.29 7.67 -12.25
CA LYS A 18 -11.87 8.35 -11.02
C LYS A 18 -10.87 7.48 -10.26
N ASN A 19 -9.80 8.10 -9.76
CA ASN A 19 -8.94 7.52 -8.75
C ASN A 19 -9.16 8.27 -7.42
N ILE A 20 -9.35 7.51 -6.35
CA ILE A 20 -9.47 8.01 -4.98
C ILE A 20 -8.29 7.44 -4.18
N SER A 21 -7.50 8.31 -3.59
CA SER A 21 -6.49 7.95 -2.60
C SER A 21 -6.94 8.43 -1.23
N THR A 22 -6.86 7.57 -0.23
CA THR A 22 -7.21 7.89 1.14
C THR A 22 -6.13 7.38 2.08
N VAL A 23 -5.59 8.21 2.96
CA VAL A 23 -4.58 7.80 3.95
C VAL A 23 -5.16 8.00 5.34
N LEU A 24 -5.24 6.93 6.12
CA LEU A 24 -5.67 6.98 7.52
C LEU A 24 -4.47 6.89 8.45
N ARG A 25 -4.45 7.75 9.47
CA ARG A 25 -3.43 7.79 10.51
C ARG A 25 -4.13 7.75 11.86
N ILE A 26 -3.70 6.85 12.74
CA ILE A 26 -4.17 6.79 14.12
C ILE A 26 -2.99 6.81 15.07
N SER A 27 -2.99 7.72 16.03
CA SER A 27 -1.87 7.86 16.96
C SER A 27 -2.34 8.29 18.35
N GLU A 28 -1.62 7.83 19.37
CA GLU A 28 -1.78 8.34 20.73
C GLU A 28 -1.06 9.69 20.86
N ARG A 29 -1.76 10.67 21.43
CA ARG A 29 -1.29 12.03 21.74
C ARG A 29 -1.48 12.30 23.24
N ASP A 30 -0.87 13.37 23.74
CA ASP A 30 -1.04 13.80 25.14
C ASP A 30 -2.51 14.09 25.50
N SER A 31 -3.33 14.48 24.52
CA SER A 31 -4.75 14.80 24.67
C SER A 31 -5.72 13.63 24.44
N GLY A 32 -5.21 12.43 24.12
CA GLY A 32 -6.03 11.27 23.75
C GLY A 32 -5.61 10.68 22.40
N ILE A 33 -6.50 9.94 21.75
CA ILE A 33 -6.23 9.33 20.44
C ILE A 33 -6.61 10.32 19.34
N GLU A 34 -5.75 10.46 18.34
CA GLU A 34 -5.97 11.25 17.14
C GLU A 34 -6.14 10.33 15.94
N LEU A 35 -7.22 10.53 15.19
CA LEU A 35 -7.51 9.87 13.93
C LEU A 35 -7.51 10.93 12.81
N SER A 36 -6.67 10.77 11.80
CA SER A 36 -6.62 11.64 10.63
C SER A 36 -6.85 10.86 9.34
N ILE A 37 -7.58 11.45 8.40
CA ILE A 37 -7.91 10.91 7.10
C ILE A 37 -7.56 11.96 6.05
N SER A 38 -6.59 11.66 5.18
CA SER A 38 -6.28 12.48 4.01
C SER A 38 -6.95 11.87 2.79
N TYR A 39 -7.79 12.63 2.08
CA TYR A 39 -8.53 12.20 0.91
C TYR A 39 -8.12 13.00 -0.31
N LYS A 40 -7.86 12.31 -1.44
CA LYS A 40 -7.57 12.90 -2.74
C LYS A 40 -8.37 12.21 -3.83
N GLU A 41 -9.14 12.97 -4.58
CA GLU A 41 -9.81 12.50 -5.79
C GLU A 41 -9.13 13.09 -7.03
N ALA A 42 -8.85 12.23 -8.01
CA ALA A 42 -8.36 12.64 -9.31
C ALA A 42 -9.14 12.00 -10.45
N ILE A 43 -9.26 12.75 -11.53
CA ILE A 43 -9.97 12.32 -12.74
C ILE A 43 -8.95 12.08 -13.85
N LYS A 44 -9.17 11.01 -14.62
CA LYS A 44 -8.38 10.71 -15.82
C LYS A 44 -8.58 11.77 -16.89
N SER A 45 -7.48 12.35 -17.36
CA SER A 45 -7.41 13.34 -18.44
C SER A 45 -6.37 12.89 -19.48
N GLY A 46 -6.81 12.13 -20.48
CA GLY A 46 -5.90 11.49 -21.44
C GLY A 46 -5.17 10.30 -20.80
N THR A 47 -3.84 10.34 -20.75
CA THR A 47 -2.98 9.31 -20.12
C THR A 47 -2.60 9.63 -18.67
N SER A 48 -2.93 10.81 -18.15
CA SER A 48 -2.59 11.23 -16.78
C SER A 48 -3.82 11.48 -15.91
N PHE A 49 -3.63 11.46 -14.59
CA PHE A 49 -4.66 11.84 -13.61
C PHE A 49 -4.41 13.28 -13.14
N LYS A 50 -5.48 14.06 -13.05
CA LYS A 50 -5.44 15.41 -12.47
C LYS A 50 -6.28 15.43 -11.21
N THR A 51 -5.66 15.79 -10.08
CA THR A 51 -6.36 16.00 -8.81
C THR A 51 -7.44 17.06 -8.97
N GLN A 52 -8.66 16.71 -8.56
CA GLN A 52 -9.83 17.57 -8.57
C GLN A 52 -10.17 18.05 -7.17
N GLN A 53 -9.98 17.19 -6.18
CA GLN A 53 -10.34 17.45 -4.80
C GLN A 53 -9.27 16.87 -3.87
N SER A 54 -8.95 17.62 -2.83
CA SER A 54 -8.10 17.17 -1.72
C SER A 54 -8.67 17.73 -0.43
N CYS A 55 -8.76 16.89 0.59
CA CYS A 55 -9.13 17.33 1.92
C CYS A 55 -8.52 16.42 3.00
N ASP A 56 -8.48 16.94 4.23
CA ASP A 56 -7.99 16.26 5.41
C ASP A 56 -9.02 16.38 6.52
N LEU A 57 -9.44 15.26 7.09
CA LEU A 57 -10.31 15.19 8.27
C LEU A 57 -9.48 14.72 9.46
N THR A 58 -9.54 15.41 10.59
CA THR A 58 -8.90 15.00 11.84
C THR A 58 -9.91 14.99 12.97
N LEU A 59 -9.96 13.90 13.73
CA LEU A 59 -10.68 13.76 14.99
C LEU A 59 -9.64 13.63 16.11
N SER A 60 -9.56 14.64 16.96
CA SER A 60 -8.64 14.67 18.11
C SER A 60 -9.36 14.35 19.41
N GLY A 61 -8.59 13.97 20.43
CA GLY A 61 -9.11 13.77 21.78
C GLY A 61 -9.98 12.52 21.97
N LEU A 62 -9.95 11.58 21.02
CA LEU A 62 -10.77 10.38 21.10
C LEU A 62 -10.34 9.52 22.30
N SER A 63 -11.33 9.07 23.06
CA SER A 63 -11.14 8.07 24.09
C SER A 63 -10.91 6.67 23.49
N ALA A 64 -10.25 5.79 24.25
CA ALA A 64 -10.12 4.39 23.84
C ALA A 64 -11.48 3.72 23.61
N ALA A 65 -12.51 4.09 24.38
CA ALA A 65 -13.87 3.57 24.22
C ALA A 65 -14.46 3.96 22.86
N GLN A 66 -14.37 5.24 22.48
CA GLN A 66 -14.85 5.74 21.19
C GLN A 66 -14.17 5.04 20.01
N VAL A 67 -12.87 4.78 20.08
CA VAL A 67 -12.17 4.05 19.02
C VAL A 67 -12.54 2.57 19.01
N LEU A 68 -12.79 1.95 20.16
CA LEU A 68 -13.32 0.58 20.25
C LEU A 68 -14.74 0.47 19.67
N ASP A 69 -15.58 1.49 19.81
CA ASP A 69 -16.91 1.54 19.17
C ASP A 69 -16.79 1.52 17.64
N ILE A 70 -15.78 2.21 17.08
CA ILE A 70 -15.45 2.14 15.63
C ILE A 70 -15.01 0.73 15.23
N VAL A 71 -14.13 0.11 16.02
CA VAL A 71 -13.66 -1.27 15.78
C VAL A 71 -14.84 -2.23 15.75
N GLN A 72 -15.73 -2.14 16.74
CA GLN A 72 -16.91 -2.99 16.85
C GLN A 72 -17.87 -2.79 15.67
N LEU A 73 -18.13 -1.54 15.27
CA LEU A 73 -18.95 -1.24 14.10
C LEU A 73 -18.41 -1.93 12.83
N LEU A 74 -17.10 -1.86 12.61
CA LEU A 74 -16.44 -2.47 11.46
C LEU A 74 -16.46 -4.00 11.53
N GLU A 75 -16.17 -4.57 12.69
CA GLU A 75 -16.16 -6.02 12.93
C GLU A 75 -17.54 -6.63 12.66
N GLU A 76 -18.58 -6.10 13.31
CA GLU A 76 -19.96 -6.58 13.13
C GLU A 76 -20.43 -6.47 11.68
N TRP A 77 -19.98 -5.42 10.97
CA TRP A 77 -20.31 -5.24 9.56
C TRP A 77 -19.60 -6.25 8.66
N ILE A 78 -18.31 -6.52 8.90
CA ILE A 78 -17.50 -7.51 8.16
C ILE A 78 -18.06 -8.92 8.37
N GLU A 79 -18.51 -9.25 9.57
CA GLU A 79 -19.10 -10.56 9.89
C GLU A 79 -20.54 -10.73 9.35
N SER A 80 -21.19 -9.63 8.96
CA SER A 80 -22.56 -9.66 8.44
C SER A 80 -22.64 -10.21 7.02
N GLU A 81 -23.32 -11.34 6.82
CA GLU A 81 -23.54 -11.88 5.47
C GLU A 81 -24.20 -10.86 4.50
N SER A 82 -25.12 -10.04 5.03
CA SER A 82 -25.90 -9.10 4.22
C SER A 82 -25.20 -7.77 3.96
N HIS A 83 -24.20 -7.42 4.79
CA HIS A 83 -23.47 -6.14 4.78
C HIS A 83 -24.41 -4.92 4.68
N PRO A 84 -25.29 -4.70 5.68
CA PRO A 84 -26.26 -3.60 5.68
C PRO A 84 -25.57 -2.25 5.91
N THR A 85 -26.23 -1.13 5.61
CA THR A 85 -25.70 0.17 6.07
C THR A 85 -25.89 0.28 7.58
N VAL A 86 -24.80 0.50 8.31
CA VAL A 86 -24.76 0.70 9.76
C VAL A 86 -24.11 2.05 10.07
N LYS A 87 -24.40 2.62 11.25
CA LYS A 87 -23.88 3.91 11.66
C LYS A 87 -23.54 3.95 13.16
N LEU A 88 -22.53 4.75 13.49
CA LEU A 88 -22.10 5.11 14.83
C LEU A 88 -22.12 6.64 14.92
N GLU A 89 -22.87 7.18 15.86
CA GLU A 89 -22.91 8.60 16.17
C GLU A 89 -21.93 8.86 17.32
N MET A 90 -21.05 9.85 17.16
CA MET A 90 -20.07 10.24 18.15
C MET A 90 -20.20 11.73 18.42
N ASP A 91 -20.50 12.05 19.66
CA ASP A 91 -20.46 13.39 20.21
C ASP A 91 -19.12 13.61 20.94
N ASP A 92 -18.82 14.87 21.27
CA ASP A 92 -17.64 15.27 22.05
C ASP A 92 -16.32 14.85 21.36
N VAL A 93 -16.23 15.15 20.07
CA VAL A 93 -14.99 15.00 19.28
C VAL A 93 -14.39 16.37 18.97
N ASP A 94 -13.07 16.50 18.97
CA ASP A 94 -12.40 17.71 18.46
C ASP A 94 -12.13 17.52 16.96
N GLY A 95 -13.14 17.80 16.14
CA GLY A 95 -13.12 17.61 14.70
C GLY A 95 -12.60 18.81 13.92
N LEU A 96 -11.71 18.57 12.95
CA LEU A 96 -11.20 19.57 12.00
C LEU A 96 -11.21 19.00 10.58
N HIS A 97 -11.87 19.68 9.65
CA HIS A 97 -11.84 19.37 8.22
C HIS A 97 -11.18 20.51 7.45
N THR A 98 -10.08 20.21 6.77
CA THR A 98 -9.35 21.13 5.90
C THR A 98 -9.54 20.74 4.44
N TYR A 99 -9.87 21.67 3.55
CA TYR A 99 -9.99 21.39 2.12
C TYR A 99 -9.55 22.57 1.27
N GLU A 100 -9.06 22.29 0.07
CA GLU A 100 -8.72 23.31 -0.92
C GLU A 100 -9.86 23.54 -1.91
N GLU A 101 -10.29 24.79 -2.05
CA GLU A 101 -11.22 25.22 -3.08
C GLU A 101 -10.46 25.97 -4.19
N SER A 102 -10.66 25.55 -5.44
CA SER A 102 -10.05 26.22 -6.59
C SER A 102 -10.80 27.51 -6.94
N GLU A 103 -10.09 28.64 -6.93
CA GLU A 103 -10.59 29.93 -7.37
C GLU A 103 -10.28 30.21 -8.85
N SER A 104 -10.92 31.26 -9.38
CA SER A 104 -10.62 31.78 -10.71
C SER A 104 -9.12 32.13 -10.83
N TYR A 105 -8.52 31.87 -12.00
CA TYR A 105 -7.10 32.11 -12.31
C TYR A 105 -6.09 31.18 -11.62
N GLY A 106 -6.50 30.00 -11.15
CA GLY A 106 -5.57 28.96 -10.68
C GLY A 106 -4.96 29.21 -9.30
N ARG A 107 -5.63 30.03 -8.48
CA ARG A 107 -5.37 30.12 -7.04
C ARG A 107 -6.18 29.07 -6.31
N SER A 108 -5.64 28.46 -5.28
CA SER A 108 -6.42 27.67 -4.31
C SER A 108 -6.53 28.43 -2.99
N ARG A 109 -7.66 28.25 -2.32
CA ARG A 109 -7.90 28.76 -0.97
C ARG A 109 -8.15 27.58 -0.05
N SER A 110 -7.35 27.47 1.00
CA SER A 110 -7.60 26.51 2.08
C SER A 110 -8.72 27.01 2.99
N HIS A 111 -9.62 26.10 3.34
CA HIS A 111 -10.71 26.30 4.28
C HIS A 111 -10.59 25.30 5.41
N GLU A 112 -10.92 25.73 6.61
CA GLU A 112 -10.94 24.91 7.82
C GLU A 112 -12.34 24.98 8.43
N ILE A 113 -12.89 23.83 8.80
CA ILE A 113 -14.18 23.70 9.47
C ILE A 113 -13.98 22.85 10.72
N GLU A 114 -14.26 23.44 11.88
CA GLU A 114 -14.32 22.73 13.15
C GLU A 114 -15.72 22.18 13.39
N PHE A 115 -15.83 21.01 14.02
CA PHE A 115 -17.09 20.37 14.38
C PHE A 115 -16.91 19.48 15.61
N THR A 116 -18.01 19.25 16.36
CA THR A 116 -17.98 18.50 17.62
C THR A 116 -18.77 17.20 17.61
N GLU A 117 -19.47 16.92 16.52
CA GLU A 117 -20.32 15.75 16.32
C GLU A 117 -20.00 15.13 14.96
N VAL A 118 -19.83 13.82 14.91
CA VAL A 118 -19.56 13.07 13.68
C VAL A 118 -20.34 11.77 13.67
N THR A 119 -20.88 11.42 12.51
CA THR A 119 -21.47 10.11 12.25
C THR A 119 -20.54 9.33 11.35
N ILE A 120 -20.11 8.15 11.81
CA ILE A 120 -19.35 7.19 11.01
C ILE A 120 -20.34 6.16 10.49
N SER A 121 -20.44 6.01 9.17
CA SER A 121 -21.31 4.99 8.56
C SER A 121 -20.50 4.00 7.74
N VAL A 122 -20.92 2.74 7.75
CA VAL A 122 -20.29 1.66 6.96
C VAL A 122 -21.35 1.06 6.06
N SER A 123 -21.05 0.99 4.77
CA SER A 123 -21.92 0.44 3.74
C SER A 123 -21.12 -0.39 2.73
N LYS A 124 -21.83 -1.04 1.80
CA LYS A 124 -21.17 -1.75 0.69
C LYS A 124 -20.32 -0.83 -0.18
N GLN A 125 -20.64 0.45 -0.22
CA GLN A 125 -19.98 1.41 -1.12
C GLN A 125 -18.84 2.15 -0.43
N PHE A 126 -19.09 2.65 0.78
CA PHE A 126 -18.16 3.52 1.49
C PHE A 126 -18.18 3.29 3.00
N VAL A 127 -17.08 3.68 3.65
CA VAL A 127 -17.03 4.11 5.04
C VAL A 127 -17.02 5.63 5.05
N GLU A 128 -18.05 6.27 5.59
CA GLU A 128 -18.27 7.71 5.51
C GLU A 128 -18.15 8.36 6.88
N PHE A 129 -17.43 9.48 6.96
CA PHE A 129 -17.34 10.34 8.14
C PHE A 129 -18.14 11.61 7.84
N VAL A 130 -19.31 11.73 8.46
CA VAL A 130 -20.31 12.73 8.13
C VAL A 130 -20.50 13.68 9.30
N TYR A 131 -20.44 14.98 9.04
CA TYR A 131 -20.65 16.01 10.06
C TYR A 131 -21.43 17.21 9.47
N TRP A 132 -21.99 18.04 10.34
CA TRP A 132 -22.74 19.23 9.94
C TRP A 132 -21.82 20.46 9.87
N ASN A 133 -21.84 21.16 8.73
CA ASN A 133 -21.14 22.43 8.58
C ASN A 133 -22.10 23.60 8.82
N ASP A 134 -22.01 24.22 10.00
CA ASP A 134 -22.86 25.36 10.37
C ASP A 134 -22.73 26.56 9.42
N SER A 135 -21.52 26.84 8.96
CA SER A 135 -21.23 28.02 8.13
C SER A 135 -21.92 27.96 6.78
N LYS A 136 -22.04 26.76 6.20
CA LYS A 136 -22.71 26.53 4.91
C LYS A 136 -24.11 25.92 5.06
N SER A 137 -24.51 25.54 6.26
CA SER A 137 -25.78 24.86 6.57
C SER A 137 -26.00 23.61 5.70
N GLU A 138 -24.97 22.77 5.64
CA GLU A 138 -24.96 21.55 4.82
C GLU A 138 -24.27 20.40 5.55
N TRP A 139 -24.62 19.18 5.17
CA TRP A 139 -23.88 17.98 5.58
C TRP A 139 -22.63 17.84 4.71
N VAL A 140 -21.52 17.51 5.35
CA VAL A 140 -20.24 17.25 4.69
C VAL A 140 -19.80 15.83 5.03
N ASP A 141 -19.37 15.08 4.02
CA ASP A 141 -18.81 13.74 4.19
C ASP A 141 -17.37 13.66 3.70
N VAL A 142 -16.58 12.82 4.36
CA VAL A 142 -15.30 12.31 3.86
C VAL A 142 -15.40 10.80 3.80
N SER A 143 -15.21 10.25 2.61
CA SER A 143 -15.64 8.89 2.29
C SER A 143 -14.47 8.03 1.82
N ILE A 144 -14.29 6.87 2.46
CA ILE A 144 -13.34 5.82 2.09
C ILE A 144 -14.09 4.76 1.29
N PRO A 145 -13.74 4.49 0.03
CA PRO A 145 -14.38 3.42 -0.75
C PRO A 145 -14.20 2.06 -0.08
N SER A 146 -15.25 1.25 -0.03
CA SER A 146 -15.22 -0.08 0.61
C SER A 146 -14.34 -1.08 -0.14
N SER A 147 -14.10 -0.86 -1.44
CA SER A 147 -13.28 -1.71 -2.31
C SER A 147 -12.21 -0.90 -3.03
N GLU A 148 -11.07 -1.54 -3.32
CA GLU A 148 -10.04 -0.98 -4.19
C GLU A 148 -10.51 -0.86 -5.65
N VAL A 149 -11.47 -1.68 -6.06
CA VAL A 149 -12.02 -1.69 -7.42
C VAL A 149 -13.53 -1.50 -7.35
N VAL A 150 -14.00 -0.39 -7.91
CA VAL A 150 -15.42 -0.11 -8.11
C VAL A 150 -15.69 -0.14 -9.60
N ASP A 151 -16.31 -1.21 -10.09
CA ASP A 151 -16.69 -1.35 -11.49
C ASP A 151 -18.13 -0.89 -11.70
N HIS A 152 -18.32 0.16 -12.52
CA HIS A 152 -19.62 0.72 -12.83
C HIS A 152 -20.49 1.05 -11.59
N GLY A 153 -19.84 1.53 -10.52
CA GLY A 153 -20.49 1.87 -9.25
C GLY A 153 -20.75 0.67 -8.33
N VAL A 154 -20.26 -0.52 -8.70
CA VAL A 154 -20.34 -1.73 -7.91
C VAL A 154 -18.96 -2.08 -7.36
N PRO A 155 -18.76 -1.95 -6.03
CA PRO A 155 -17.57 -2.45 -5.34
C PRO A 155 -17.39 -3.95 -5.60
N GLN A 156 -16.17 -4.36 -5.93
CA GLN A 156 -15.88 -5.77 -6.28
C GLN A 156 -15.57 -6.64 -5.06
N ASP A 157 -15.17 -6.01 -3.95
CA ASP A 157 -14.89 -6.65 -2.67
C ASP A 157 -15.15 -5.67 -1.52
N ILE A 158 -14.66 -6.00 -0.32
CA ILE A 158 -14.69 -5.14 0.87
C ILE A 158 -13.29 -4.90 1.46
N GLN A 159 -12.24 -5.05 0.63
CA GLN A 159 -10.86 -5.14 1.09
C GLN A 159 -10.43 -3.90 1.89
N ASN A 160 -10.90 -2.71 1.52
CA ASN A 160 -10.57 -1.48 2.23
C ASN A 160 -11.22 -1.43 3.62
N VAL A 161 -12.46 -1.95 3.77
CA VAL A 161 -13.11 -2.05 5.08
C VAL A 161 -12.34 -3.01 6.00
N THR A 162 -11.88 -4.15 5.47
CA THR A 162 -11.05 -5.10 6.23
C THR A 162 -9.71 -4.49 6.64
N LYS A 163 -9.03 -3.77 5.75
CA LYS A 163 -7.77 -3.06 6.07
C LYS A 163 -7.98 -1.94 7.09
N LEU A 164 -9.12 -1.25 7.03
CA LEU A 164 -9.50 -0.23 8.00
C LEU A 164 -9.67 -0.85 9.39
N TYR A 165 -10.45 -1.92 9.50
CA TYR A 165 -10.60 -2.70 10.73
C TYR A 165 -9.26 -3.15 11.29
N GLN A 166 -8.40 -3.74 10.47
CA GLN A 166 -7.05 -4.18 10.88
C GLN A 166 -6.22 -3.01 11.43
N THR A 167 -6.32 -1.82 10.84
CA THR A 167 -5.57 -0.64 11.31
C THR A 167 -5.99 -0.24 12.72
N PHE A 168 -7.29 -0.25 13.02
CA PHE A 168 -7.78 0.05 14.36
C PHE A 168 -7.47 -1.09 15.34
N TYR A 169 -7.62 -2.34 14.92
CA TYR A 169 -7.31 -3.51 15.74
C TYR A 169 -5.83 -3.55 16.14
N ASP A 170 -4.93 -3.34 15.18
CA ASP A 170 -3.49 -3.32 15.40
C ASP A 170 -3.06 -2.17 16.31
N PHE A 171 -3.73 -1.00 16.22
CA PHE A 171 -3.46 0.12 17.11
C PHE A 171 -3.62 -0.24 18.60
N PHE A 172 -4.58 -1.11 18.93
CA PHE A 172 -4.81 -1.55 20.32
C PHE A 172 -4.03 -2.80 20.71
N THR A 173 -3.73 -3.67 19.76
CA THR A 173 -3.17 -5.00 20.05
C THR A 173 -1.67 -5.07 19.83
N ILE A 174 -1.11 -4.18 19.02
CA ILE A 174 0.33 -4.09 18.77
C ILE A 174 0.90 -2.93 19.59
N GLU A 175 1.69 -3.24 20.63
CA GLU A 175 2.56 -2.27 21.31
C GLU A 175 3.61 -1.73 20.32
N TYR A 176 3.27 -0.71 19.53
CA TYR A 176 4.21 -0.05 18.63
C TYR A 176 5.11 0.92 19.41
N SER A 177 6.28 0.44 19.85
CA SER A 177 7.29 1.23 20.56
C SER A 177 8.26 2.01 19.64
N GLY A 178 7.89 2.25 18.38
CA GLY A 178 8.76 2.83 17.37
C GLY A 178 8.27 4.17 16.82
N LYS A 179 9.16 5.14 16.62
CA LYS A 179 8.91 6.30 15.75
C LYS A 179 8.58 5.76 14.35
N THR A 180 7.37 6.03 13.87
CA THR A 180 6.97 5.77 12.48
C THR A 180 7.75 6.70 11.55
N ASP A 181 8.44 6.13 10.56
CA ASP A 181 9.07 6.88 9.48
C ASP A 181 8.02 7.60 8.63
N TYR A 182 8.41 8.76 8.08
CA TYR A 182 7.56 9.57 7.21
C TYR A 182 7.19 8.80 5.94
N PHE A 183 5.89 8.51 5.76
CA PHE A 183 5.35 8.01 4.50
C PHE A 183 5.25 9.18 3.51
N GLU A 184 5.92 9.08 2.36
CA GLU A 184 5.66 10.00 1.24
C GLU A 184 4.25 9.72 0.68
N GLU A 185 3.43 10.76 0.57
CA GLU A 185 2.08 10.66 0.02
C GLU A 185 2.14 10.30 -1.46
N GLU A 186 1.96 9.02 -1.80
CA GLU A 186 1.82 8.62 -3.21
C GLU A 186 0.48 9.17 -3.76
N GLY A 187 0.59 9.96 -4.83
CA GLY A 187 -0.55 10.59 -5.51
C GLY A 187 -1.50 9.60 -6.19
N PRO A 188 -2.56 10.08 -6.86
CA PRO A 188 -3.57 9.24 -7.51
C PRO A 188 -2.95 8.38 -8.62
N ILE A 189 -3.13 7.06 -8.51
CA ILE A 189 -2.46 6.04 -9.32
C ILE A 189 -3.41 5.50 -10.40
N SER A 190 -2.88 5.11 -11.55
CA SER A 190 -3.64 4.48 -12.65
C SER A 190 -4.45 3.24 -12.20
N SER A 191 -5.48 2.89 -12.97
CA SER A 191 -6.37 1.72 -12.79
C SER A 191 -5.68 0.37 -12.83
N GLU A 192 -4.42 0.36 -13.23
CA GLU A 192 -3.51 -0.76 -13.04
C GLU A 192 -2.76 -0.47 -11.75
N ARG A 193 -2.89 -1.35 -10.74
CA ARG A 193 -1.92 -1.38 -9.63
C ARG A 193 -0.54 -1.28 -10.28
N PRO A 194 0.32 -0.29 -9.95
CA PRO A 194 1.61 -0.15 -10.57
C PRO A 194 2.29 -1.50 -10.57
N SER A 195 2.94 -1.88 -11.67
CA SER A 195 3.59 -3.18 -11.77
C SER A 195 4.49 -3.46 -10.55
N VAL A 196 5.13 -2.41 -10.02
CA VAL A 196 5.84 -2.42 -8.72
C VAL A 196 4.95 -2.88 -7.55
N TYR A 197 3.76 -2.31 -7.36
CA TYR A 197 2.84 -2.72 -6.29
C TYR A 197 2.46 -4.21 -6.41
N GLN A 198 2.16 -4.70 -7.62
CA GLN A 198 1.77 -6.09 -7.83
C GLN A 198 2.91 -7.05 -7.45
N ILE A 199 4.14 -6.70 -7.84
CA ILE A 199 5.35 -7.44 -7.50
C ILE A 199 5.61 -7.40 -5.99
N GLU A 200 5.47 -6.23 -5.35
CA GLU A 200 5.63 -6.07 -3.90
C GLU A 200 4.59 -6.87 -3.11
N GLN A 201 3.36 -7.01 -3.60
CA GLN A 201 2.36 -7.89 -2.98
C GLN A 201 2.79 -9.36 -3.03
N ILE A 202 3.39 -9.80 -4.14
CA ILE A 202 3.97 -11.14 -4.25
C ILE A 202 5.09 -11.32 -3.24
N PHE A 203 6.02 -10.36 -3.13
CA PHE A 203 7.12 -10.41 -2.17
C PHE A 203 6.61 -10.54 -0.75
N ASN A 204 5.71 -9.66 -0.33
CA ASN A 204 5.18 -9.63 1.03
C ASN A 204 4.44 -10.93 1.42
N ARG A 205 3.79 -11.60 0.47
CA ARG A 205 3.09 -12.87 0.70
C ARG A 205 3.95 -14.11 0.45
N PHE A 206 5.17 -13.96 -0.05
CA PHE A 206 6.01 -15.07 -0.46
C PHE A 206 6.28 -16.06 0.68
N GLY A 207 6.50 -15.54 1.90
CA GLY A 207 6.66 -16.34 3.12
C GLY A 207 5.45 -17.23 3.38
N GLU A 208 4.25 -16.65 3.38
CA GLU A 208 2.97 -17.36 3.58
C GLU A 208 2.72 -18.39 2.48
N ILE A 209 3.01 -18.05 1.22
CA ILE A 209 2.87 -18.97 0.07
C ILE A 209 3.81 -20.16 0.20
N SER A 210 5.00 -19.96 0.79
CA SER A 210 5.99 -21.04 0.96
C SER A 210 5.63 -22.07 2.04
N ILE A 211 4.74 -21.73 2.99
CA ILE A 211 4.35 -22.62 4.09
C ILE A 211 3.58 -23.85 3.59
N PRO A 212 2.46 -23.70 2.86
CA PRO A 212 1.67 -24.85 2.40
C PRO A 212 2.43 -25.73 1.39
N LEU A 213 3.45 -25.21 0.70
CA LEU A 213 4.32 -26.02 -0.18
C LEU A 213 5.11 -27.10 0.60
N ARG A 214 5.37 -26.85 1.89
CA ARG A 214 6.03 -27.79 2.80
C ARG A 214 5.07 -28.81 3.41
N GLU A 215 3.75 -28.58 3.32
CA GLU A 215 2.75 -29.48 3.87
C GLU A 215 2.60 -30.72 3.00
N ARG A 216 2.73 -31.90 3.61
CA ARG A 216 2.64 -33.19 2.90
C ARG A 216 1.19 -33.69 2.89
N ARG A 217 0.72 -34.17 1.73
CA ARG A 217 -0.43 -35.09 1.64
C ARG A 217 0.05 -36.50 1.33
N GLY A 218 -0.07 -37.40 2.30
CA GLY A 218 0.36 -38.80 2.16
C GLY A 218 1.88 -38.97 2.14
N ASP A 219 2.37 -39.97 1.41
CA ASP A 219 3.78 -40.40 1.41
C ASP A 219 4.58 -39.78 0.24
N ARG A 220 4.55 -38.44 0.14
CA ARG A 220 5.27 -37.67 -0.89
C ARG A 220 6.29 -36.74 -0.25
N GLU A 221 7.34 -36.40 -1.01
CA GLU A 221 8.27 -35.36 -0.61
C GLU A 221 7.63 -33.95 -0.74
N PRO A 222 7.94 -33.02 0.18
CA PRO A 222 7.44 -31.65 0.14
C PRO A 222 8.12 -30.87 -0.97
N LEU A 223 7.48 -29.77 -1.36
CA LEU A 223 8.13 -28.75 -2.18
C LEU A 223 8.86 -27.80 -1.22
N THR A 224 10.18 -27.96 -1.12
CA THR A 224 11.04 -27.13 -0.27
C THR A 224 11.65 -25.97 -1.08
N ILE A 225 11.97 -24.88 -0.38
CA ILE A 225 12.69 -23.72 -0.93
C ILE A 225 14.03 -23.66 -0.21
N ASP A 226 15.01 -24.38 -0.73
CA ASP A 226 16.27 -24.68 -0.04
C ASP A 226 17.39 -23.72 -0.46
N ASP A 227 17.33 -23.19 -1.67
CA ASP A 227 18.29 -22.22 -2.20
C ASP A 227 17.64 -21.04 -2.94
N GLU A 228 18.47 -20.17 -3.51
CA GLU A 228 18.03 -18.98 -4.26
C GLU A 228 17.34 -19.35 -5.58
N ALA A 229 17.75 -20.43 -6.23
CA ALA A 229 17.13 -20.87 -7.47
C ALA A 229 15.68 -21.34 -7.22
N ASP A 230 15.43 -21.99 -6.08
CA ASP A 230 14.05 -22.35 -5.68
C ASP A 230 13.16 -21.12 -5.47
N VAL A 231 13.73 -20.05 -4.88
CA VAL A 231 13.03 -18.76 -4.74
C VAL A 231 12.70 -18.18 -6.11
N GLN A 232 13.67 -18.18 -7.03
CA GLN A 232 13.48 -17.72 -8.40
C GLN A 232 12.40 -18.53 -9.14
N TYR A 233 12.37 -19.86 -8.99
CA TYR A 233 11.37 -20.69 -9.67
C TYR A 233 9.94 -20.38 -9.22
N LEU A 234 9.73 -20.27 -7.91
CA LEU A 234 8.41 -19.92 -7.39
C LEU A 234 8.04 -18.48 -7.76
N LEU A 235 8.97 -17.54 -7.62
CA LEU A 235 8.72 -16.14 -7.94
C LEU A 235 8.35 -15.96 -9.41
N HIS A 236 9.07 -16.61 -10.33
CA HIS A 236 8.75 -16.56 -11.75
C HIS A 236 7.33 -17.03 -12.05
N ALA A 237 6.89 -18.14 -11.43
CA ALA A 237 5.54 -18.65 -11.60
C ALA A 237 4.47 -17.67 -11.08
N LEU A 238 4.74 -16.97 -9.97
CA LEU A 238 3.84 -15.97 -9.40
C LEU A 238 3.80 -14.69 -10.25
N LEU A 239 4.92 -14.25 -10.80
CA LEU A 239 4.99 -13.08 -11.69
C LEU A 239 4.17 -13.31 -12.97
N LYS A 240 4.16 -14.53 -13.51
CA LYS A 240 3.35 -14.93 -14.68
C LYS A 240 1.84 -14.85 -14.46
N LEU A 241 1.36 -14.62 -13.23
CA LEU A 241 -0.06 -14.34 -12.98
C LEU A 241 -0.47 -12.95 -13.47
N TYR A 242 0.49 -12.01 -13.54
CA TYR A 242 0.23 -10.61 -13.82
C TYR A 242 0.94 -10.10 -15.08
N PHE A 243 2.06 -10.72 -15.47
CA PHE A 243 2.91 -10.24 -16.56
C PHE A 243 3.13 -11.33 -17.62
N ASP A 244 2.89 -11.00 -18.88
CA ASP A 244 3.08 -11.91 -20.00
C ASP A 244 4.58 -12.06 -20.36
N ASP A 245 5.34 -10.96 -20.47
CA ASP A 245 6.79 -10.94 -20.80
C ASP A 245 7.70 -10.81 -19.57
N VAL A 246 7.76 -11.87 -18.77
CA VAL A 246 8.79 -12.06 -17.73
C VAL A 246 9.99 -12.79 -18.34
N ARG A 247 11.13 -12.10 -18.46
CA ARG A 247 12.39 -12.67 -18.96
C ARG A 247 13.27 -13.09 -17.79
N ARG A 248 13.70 -14.34 -17.79
CA ARG A 248 14.63 -14.88 -16.78
C ARG A 248 16.07 -14.75 -17.28
N GLU A 249 16.94 -14.22 -16.44
CA GLU A 249 18.37 -14.05 -16.73
C GLU A 249 18.69 -13.32 -18.05
N PRO A 250 17.96 -12.25 -18.45
CA PRO A 250 18.27 -11.56 -19.69
C PRO A 250 19.59 -10.81 -19.61
N HIS A 251 20.31 -10.79 -20.73
CA HIS A 251 21.44 -9.88 -20.94
C HIS A 251 20.90 -8.48 -21.22
N THR A 252 21.43 -7.46 -20.54
CA THR A 252 21.09 -6.05 -20.83
C THR A 252 21.96 -5.50 -21.98
N GLU A 253 21.51 -4.43 -22.66
CA GLU A 253 22.26 -3.88 -23.80
C GLU A 253 23.63 -3.32 -23.39
N ARG A 254 24.60 -3.43 -24.32
CA ARG A 254 26.05 -3.48 -24.03
C ARG A 254 26.73 -2.11 -23.97
N HIS A 255 27.23 -1.69 -22.81
CA HIS A 255 28.24 -0.63 -22.74
C HIS A 255 29.41 -0.87 -21.76
N SER A 256 29.47 -2.03 -21.08
CA SER A 256 30.53 -2.42 -20.13
C SER A 256 31.22 -3.73 -20.52
N SER A 257 32.48 -3.94 -20.09
CA SER A 257 33.24 -5.19 -20.31
C SER A 257 32.68 -6.41 -19.56
N VAL A 258 31.69 -6.21 -18.68
CA VAL A 258 30.95 -7.25 -17.96
C VAL A 258 29.47 -7.13 -18.33
N ASP A 259 28.87 -8.24 -18.73
CA ASP A 259 27.46 -8.35 -19.14
C ASP A 259 26.58 -8.40 -17.88
N PRO A 260 25.80 -7.34 -17.55
CA PRO A 260 24.87 -7.35 -16.43
C PRO A 260 23.81 -8.43 -16.64
N ARG A 261 23.71 -9.34 -15.68
CA ARG A 261 22.71 -10.39 -15.68
C ARG A 261 21.82 -10.23 -14.46
N ILE A 262 20.60 -9.79 -14.73
CA ILE A 262 19.54 -9.66 -13.73
C ILE A 262 18.69 -10.92 -13.67
N ASP A 263 18.19 -11.27 -12.50
CA ASP A 263 17.40 -12.51 -12.35
C ASP A 263 16.09 -12.46 -13.17
N PHE A 264 15.37 -11.34 -13.11
CA PHE A 264 14.20 -11.10 -13.94
C PHE A 264 14.15 -9.70 -14.53
N LEU A 265 13.63 -9.60 -15.75
CA LEU A 265 13.23 -8.35 -16.38
C LEU A 265 11.77 -8.45 -16.82
N ILE A 266 10.96 -7.52 -16.33
CA ILE A 266 9.58 -7.29 -16.77
C ILE A 266 9.69 -6.19 -17.84
N GLN A 267 9.76 -6.60 -19.11
CA GLN A 267 10.31 -5.78 -20.18
C GLN A 267 9.45 -4.55 -20.51
N ASP A 268 8.14 -4.73 -20.57
CA ASP A 268 7.21 -3.67 -20.98
C ASP A 268 7.09 -2.59 -19.91
N GLU A 269 7.40 -2.96 -18.67
CA GLU A 269 7.35 -2.14 -17.46
C GLU A 269 8.71 -1.59 -17.06
N THR A 270 9.80 -2.00 -17.73
CA THR A 270 11.19 -1.65 -17.42
C THR A 270 11.58 -1.92 -15.96
N ILE A 271 11.05 -3.01 -15.40
CA ILE A 271 11.32 -3.42 -14.01
C ILE A 271 12.33 -4.56 -13.98
N GLY A 272 13.44 -4.33 -13.29
CA GLY A 272 14.43 -5.34 -12.95
C GLY A 272 14.14 -5.93 -11.58
N ILE A 273 14.26 -7.25 -11.43
CA ILE A 273 14.14 -7.93 -10.14
C ILE A 273 15.40 -8.72 -9.86
N GLU A 274 16.03 -8.45 -8.71
CA GLU A 274 17.16 -9.19 -8.17
C GLU A 274 16.68 -10.05 -6.99
N VAL A 275 17.03 -11.33 -6.96
CA VAL A 275 16.56 -12.26 -5.93
C VAL A 275 17.73 -12.75 -5.09
N LYS A 276 17.58 -12.66 -3.77
CA LYS A 276 18.52 -13.23 -2.81
C LYS A 276 17.80 -14.16 -1.83
N ARG A 277 18.53 -15.18 -1.36
CA ARG A 277 18.09 -15.99 -0.21
C ARG A 277 19.12 -15.98 0.90
N ALA A 278 18.70 -15.57 2.09
CA ALA A 278 19.53 -15.63 3.27
C ALA A 278 19.60 -17.06 3.84
N SER A 279 20.77 -17.43 4.35
CA SER A 279 21.01 -18.75 4.91
C SER A 279 22.09 -18.70 6.00
N PRO A 280 22.31 -19.79 6.78
CA PRO A 280 23.33 -19.79 7.82
C PRO A 280 24.76 -19.51 7.30
N THR A 281 25.00 -19.74 6.01
CA THR A 281 26.27 -19.46 5.32
C THR A 281 26.23 -18.16 4.51
N ARG A 282 25.05 -17.69 4.08
CA ARG A 282 24.83 -16.40 3.39
C ARG A 282 24.03 -15.45 4.29
N ARG A 283 24.73 -14.90 5.28
CA ARG A 283 24.18 -13.95 6.25
C ARG A 283 24.27 -12.52 5.73
N GLU A 284 23.72 -11.59 6.51
CA GLU A 284 23.63 -10.16 6.20
C GLU A 284 24.89 -9.58 5.56
N LYS A 285 26.08 -9.79 6.14
CA LYS A 285 27.34 -9.26 5.60
C LYS A 285 27.66 -9.74 4.17
N SER A 286 27.38 -11.01 3.86
CA SER A 286 27.59 -11.56 2.51
C SER A 286 26.60 -10.95 1.53
N LEU A 287 25.33 -10.92 1.92
CA LEU A 287 24.24 -10.37 1.12
C LEU A 287 24.48 -8.89 0.81
N ARG A 288 24.92 -8.09 1.79
CA ARG A 288 25.28 -6.68 1.59
C ARG A 288 26.37 -6.50 0.55
N LYS A 289 27.39 -7.36 0.58
CA LYS A 289 28.49 -7.31 -0.37
C LYS A 289 28.00 -7.62 -1.79
N GLU A 290 27.27 -8.73 -1.94
CA GLU A 290 26.70 -9.17 -3.22
C GLU A 290 25.79 -8.09 -3.81
N LEU A 291 24.83 -7.58 -3.03
CA LEU A 291 23.91 -6.51 -3.47
C LEU A 291 24.63 -5.20 -3.83
N SER A 292 25.76 -4.88 -3.18
CA SER A 292 26.54 -3.70 -3.57
C SER A 292 27.18 -3.88 -4.94
N GLU A 293 27.71 -5.08 -5.22
CA GLU A 293 28.28 -5.44 -6.52
C GLU A 293 27.19 -5.43 -7.61
N ASP A 294 26.04 -6.06 -7.34
CA ASP A 294 24.90 -6.13 -8.27
C ASP A 294 24.35 -4.71 -8.59
N LYS A 295 24.17 -3.87 -7.56
CA LYS A 295 23.67 -2.49 -7.74
C LYS A 295 24.62 -1.61 -8.55
N GLU A 296 25.93 -1.78 -8.40
CA GLU A 296 26.91 -1.08 -9.25
C GLU A 296 26.82 -1.55 -10.70
N GLN A 297 26.53 -2.84 -10.93
CA GLN A 297 26.40 -3.41 -12.26
C GLN A 297 25.17 -2.90 -13.01
N TYR A 298 24.03 -2.69 -12.32
CA TYR A 298 22.79 -2.18 -12.95
C TYR A 298 22.76 -0.65 -13.15
N ARG A 299 23.55 0.10 -12.38
CA ARG A 299 23.69 1.56 -12.54
C ARG A 299 24.26 1.98 -13.90
N LEU A 300 24.94 1.06 -14.59
CA LEU A 300 25.59 1.31 -15.86
C LEU A 300 24.76 0.70 -16.99
N ASP A 301 23.87 1.53 -17.57
CA ASP A 301 23.27 1.30 -18.89
C ASP A 301 22.37 0.06 -18.99
N THR A 302 21.32 0.03 -18.18
CA THR A 302 20.24 -0.95 -18.32
C THR A 302 18.93 -0.20 -18.64
N ASN A 303 18.09 -0.73 -19.53
CA ASN A 303 16.71 -0.22 -19.79
C ASN A 303 15.80 -0.57 -18.60
N ILE A 304 16.23 -0.24 -17.39
CA ILE A 304 15.58 -0.55 -16.12
C ILE A 304 15.36 0.77 -15.37
N ASP A 305 14.11 1.21 -15.30
CA ASP A 305 13.73 2.42 -14.57
C ASP A 305 13.56 2.11 -13.08
N THR A 306 13.18 0.88 -12.74
CA THR A 306 12.97 0.42 -11.36
C THR A 306 13.66 -0.92 -11.09
N LEU A 307 14.53 -0.95 -10.08
CA LEU A 307 15.17 -2.16 -9.56
C LEU A 307 14.49 -2.56 -8.25
N LEU A 308 13.95 -3.78 -8.22
CA LEU A 308 13.36 -4.39 -7.04
C LEU A 308 14.28 -5.50 -6.52
N ILE A 309 14.74 -5.38 -5.28
CA ILE A 309 15.59 -6.38 -4.64
C ILE A 309 14.74 -7.18 -3.67
N PHE A 310 14.51 -8.45 -3.97
CA PHE A 310 13.77 -9.35 -3.11
C PHE A 310 14.70 -10.27 -2.33
N VAL A 311 14.63 -10.23 -1.00
CA VAL A 311 15.42 -11.10 -0.12
C VAL A 311 14.51 -12.03 0.66
N TYR A 312 14.59 -13.32 0.41
CA TYR A 312 13.91 -14.33 1.21
C TYR A 312 14.79 -14.80 2.37
N ASP A 313 14.36 -14.55 3.61
CA ASP A 313 15.08 -14.87 4.85
C ASP A 313 14.25 -15.79 5.78
N PRO A 314 14.05 -17.06 5.40
CA PRO A 314 13.23 -18.00 6.16
C PRO A 314 13.76 -18.32 7.56
N LEU A 315 15.05 -18.03 7.79
CA LEU A 315 15.77 -18.38 9.02
C LEU A 315 16.19 -17.16 9.82
N LYS A 316 15.68 -15.96 9.49
CA LYS A 316 15.94 -14.71 10.21
C LYS A 316 17.43 -14.41 10.40
N GLN A 317 18.22 -14.60 9.34
CA GLN A 317 19.66 -14.33 9.30
C GLN A 317 19.99 -12.83 9.15
N ILE A 318 18.99 -12.01 8.80
CA ILE A 318 19.06 -10.54 8.83
C ILE A 318 18.39 -10.07 10.14
N GLU A 319 19.18 -9.47 11.03
CA GLU A 319 18.71 -9.09 12.38
C GLU A 319 17.74 -7.91 12.30
N ASN A 320 18.16 -6.83 11.61
CA ASN A 320 17.39 -5.62 11.43
C ASN A 320 16.98 -5.44 9.96
N LYS A 321 15.76 -5.91 9.63
CA LYS A 321 15.19 -5.82 8.28
C LYS A 321 15.11 -4.37 7.79
N ALA A 322 14.59 -3.46 8.60
CA ALA A 322 14.36 -2.07 8.18
C ALA A 322 15.67 -1.34 7.85
N GLU A 323 16.71 -1.54 8.68
CA GLU A 323 18.05 -1.03 8.41
C GLU A 323 18.68 -1.65 7.16
N PHE A 324 18.46 -2.95 6.94
CA PHE A 324 18.94 -3.63 5.75
C PHE A 324 18.28 -3.07 4.49
N GLU A 325 16.96 -2.93 4.46
CA GLU A 325 16.20 -2.38 3.34
C GLU A 325 16.65 -0.94 3.04
N GLY A 326 16.57 -0.05 4.03
CA GLY A 326 16.91 1.38 3.86
C GLY A 326 18.35 1.64 3.45
N SER A 327 19.28 0.71 3.68
CA SER A 327 20.68 0.86 3.28
C SER A 327 20.92 0.70 1.76
N PHE A 328 20.00 0.06 1.05
CA PHE A 328 20.09 -0.16 -0.39
C PHE A 328 19.00 0.56 -1.19
N GLU A 329 17.93 1.01 -0.53
CA GLU A 329 16.93 1.88 -1.12
C GLU A 329 17.54 3.20 -1.60
N GLN A 330 17.14 3.61 -2.80
CA GLN A 330 17.62 4.86 -3.38
C GLN A 330 16.70 5.29 -4.51
N GLU A 331 16.47 6.60 -4.61
CA GLU A 331 15.85 7.22 -5.78
C GLU A 331 16.85 8.17 -6.45
N THR A 332 17.19 7.89 -7.71
CA THR A 332 17.99 8.81 -8.53
C THR A 332 17.23 9.15 -9.82
N PRO A 333 17.62 10.20 -10.56
CA PRO A 333 17.01 10.51 -11.86
C PRO A 333 17.11 9.37 -12.90
N GLN A 334 17.98 8.38 -12.67
CA GLN A 334 18.23 7.27 -13.58
C GLN A 334 17.48 6.00 -13.19
N MET A 335 17.27 5.74 -11.90
CA MET A 335 16.68 4.47 -11.44
C MET A 335 16.15 4.61 -10.01
N LYS A 336 14.99 4.00 -9.74
CA LYS A 336 14.45 3.78 -8.39
C LYS A 336 14.84 2.39 -7.91
N THR A 337 15.38 2.27 -6.70
CA THR A 337 15.73 0.99 -6.07
C THR A 337 14.88 0.79 -4.82
N LYS A 338 14.16 -0.32 -4.75
CA LYS A 338 13.40 -0.75 -3.57
C LYS A 338 13.89 -2.12 -3.09
N VAL A 339 13.90 -2.33 -1.77
CA VAL A 339 14.36 -3.59 -1.19
C VAL A 339 13.26 -4.16 -0.30
N THR A 340 12.97 -5.45 -0.44
CA THR A 340 11.98 -6.15 0.37
C THR A 340 12.56 -7.43 0.94
N VAL A 341 12.63 -7.53 2.27
CA VAL A 341 13.03 -8.75 2.98
C VAL A 341 11.79 -9.48 3.50
N THR A 342 11.57 -10.72 3.09
CA THR A 342 10.42 -11.53 3.56
C THR A 342 10.92 -12.73 4.35
N ARG A 343 10.24 -13.04 5.46
CA ARG A 343 10.59 -14.12 6.39
C ARG A 343 9.76 -15.38 6.16
#